data_AF-A0A7L6B4D8-F1
#
_entry.id   AF-A0A7L6B4D8-F1
#
_cell.length_a   1.000
_cell.length_b   1.000
_cell.length_c   1.000
_cell.angle_alpha   90.00
_cell.angle_beta   90.00
_cell.angle_gamma   90.00
#
_symmetry.space_group_name_H-M   'P 1'
#
loop_
_entity.id
_entity.type
_entity.pdbx_description
1 polymer ?
#
loop_
_entity_poly.entity_id
_entity_poly.type
_entity_poly.pdbx_seq_one_letter_code
_entity_poly.pdbx_strand_id
1 'polypeptide(L)'
;MTRLRRPRWIGLAAVAVLVAAILLSTEYRPADAPSAAQAQAFDPARYGSETYQSKVVPAIRQNATPLPELFAALSADKEAAGRRYGHREGTGPWSFAVTGEGVAGRTTGNLMLVTGTGLPTATRVSLQVGPAINGTALRDAAGFITFGQFLNQVQYADAATALNNQMRGSVLADLKPADLAGQKITFTGAFRFVTPSVVTITPIEIGRAQ
;
A
#
# COMPACT_ATOMS: atom_id res chain seq x y z
N MET A 1 55.46 -44.74 -9.50
CA MET A 1 54.63 -43.71 -8.81
C MET A 1 55.55 -42.64 -8.24
N THR A 2 55.79 -41.55 -8.98
CA THR A 2 56.70 -40.47 -8.57
C THR A 2 55.85 -39.29 -8.11
N ARG A 3 55.81 -39.01 -6.80
CA ARG A 3 55.11 -37.83 -6.26
C ARG A 3 55.94 -36.58 -6.62
N LEU A 4 55.51 -35.85 -7.65
CA LEU A 4 56.06 -34.52 -7.95
C LEU A 4 55.81 -33.60 -6.75
N ARG A 5 56.88 -33.20 -6.05
CA ARG A 5 56.84 -32.12 -5.06
C ARG A 5 56.50 -30.82 -5.80
N ARG A 6 55.23 -30.40 -5.76
CA ARG A 6 54.81 -29.10 -6.31
C ARG A 6 55.64 -28.00 -5.63
N PRO A 7 56.38 -27.17 -6.36
CA PRO A 7 57.24 -26.16 -5.75
C PRO A 7 56.36 -25.13 -5.05
N ARG A 8 56.61 -24.93 -3.75
CA ARG A 8 55.88 -24.01 -2.85
C ARG A 8 55.75 -22.58 -3.41
N TRP A 9 56.66 -22.20 -4.30
CA TRP A 9 56.71 -20.93 -5.02
C TRP A 9 55.49 -20.69 -5.93
N ILE A 10 54.90 -21.74 -6.51
CA ILE A 10 53.68 -21.61 -7.34
C ILE A 10 52.50 -21.16 -6.47
N GLY A 11 52.37 -21.69 -5.25
CA GLY A 11 51.34 -21.27 -4.32
C GLY A 11 51.51 -19.81 -3.89
N LEU A 12 52.76 -19.39 -3.68
CA LEU A 12 53.10 -18.02 -3.26
C LEU A 12 52.81 -17.01 -4.38
N ALA A 13 53.14 -17.36 -5.63
CA ALA A 13 52.81 -16.55 -6.80
C ALA A 13 51.29 -16.44 -7.02
N ALA A 14 50.54 -17.53 -6.84
CA ALA A 14 49.08 -17.51 -6.95
C ALA A 14 48.42 -16.62 -5.90
N VAL A 15 48.92 -16.63 -4.65
CA VAL A 15 48.43 -15.74 -3.58
C VAL A 15 48.75 -14.28 -3.90
N ALA A 16 49.95 -13.98 -4.40
CA ALA A 16 50.31 -12.61 -4.77
C ALA A 16 49.43 -12.05 -5.89
N VAL A 17 49.14 -12.87 -6.91
CA VAL A 17 48.21 -12.49 -8.00
C VAL A 17 46.79 -12.29 -7.48
N LEU A 18 46.33 -13.14 -6.57
CA LEU A 18 45.00 -12.99 -5.95
C LEU A 18 44.89 -11.68 -5.14
N VAL A 19 45.91 -11.36 -4.34
CA VAL A 19 45.94 -10.11 -3.56
C VAL A 19 45.98 -8.90 -4.48
N ALA A 20 46.78 -8.93 -5.55
CA ALA A 20 46.81 -7.86 -6.55
C ALA A 20 45.44 -7.71 -7.25
N ALA A 21 44.78 -8.81 -7.60
CA ALA A 21 43.45 -8.77 -8.19
C ALA A 21 42.41 -8.19 -7.23
N ILE A 22 42.46 -8.54 -5.94
CA ILE A 22 41.58 -7.96 -4.91
C ILE A 22 41.83 -6.45 -4.79
N LEU A 23 43.09 -6.02 -4.69
CA LEU A 23 43.43 -4.60 -4.56
C LEU A 23 43.05 -3.79 -5.81
N LEU A 24 43.21 -4.36 -7.01
CA LEU A 24 42.83 -3.70 -8.27
C LEU A 24 41.31 -3.68 -8.52
N SER A 25 40.55 -4.59 -7.92
CA SER A 25 39.09 -4.69 -8.06
C SER A 25 38.31 -4.09 -6.88
N THR A 26 38.99 -3.71 -5.79
CA THR A 26 38.35 -3.07 -4.64
C THR A 26 38.40 -1.56 -4.81
N GLU A 27 37.28 -0.98 -5.24
CA GLU A 27 37.12 0.47 -5.23
C GLU A 27 36.74 0.95 -3.83
N TYR A 28 37.60 1.76 -3.20
CA TYR A 28 37.30 2.37 -1.91
C TYR A 28 36.28 3.50 -2.09
N ARG A 29 35.08 3.31 -1.55
CA ARG A 29 34.05 4.34 -1.47
C ARG A 29 34.04 4.91 -0.06
N PRO A 30 34.36 6.20 0.15
CA PRO A 30 34.27 6.81 1.46
C PRO A 30 32.81 6.76 1.95
N ALA A 31 32.62 6.60 3.26
CA ALA A 31 31.29 6.46 3.87
C ALA A 31 30.36 7.64 3.56
N ASP A 32 30.94 8.80 3.24
CA ASP A 32 30.24 10.05 2.94
C ASP A 32 30.16 10.35 1.43
N ALA A 33 30.61 9.44 0.55
CA ALA A 33 30.43 9.62 -0.90
C ALA A 33 28.93 9.55 -1.21
N PRO A 34 28.32 10.60 -1.79
CA PRO A 34 26.94 10.50 -2.20
C PRO A 34 26.83 9.46 -3.31
N SER A 35 26.08 8.39 -3.03
CA SER A 35 25.67 7.47 -4.08
C SER A 35 24.80 8.25 -5.07
N ALA A 36 24.80 7.85 -6.35
CA ALA A 36 23.84 8.43 -7.32
C ALA A 36 22.38 8.31 -6.84
N ALA A 37 22.09 7.42 -5.89
CA ALA A 37 20.80 7.28 -5.21
C ALA A 37 20.47 8.41 -4.20
N GLN A 38 21.46 9.19 -3.75
CA GLN A 38 21.24 10.39 -2.91
C GLN A 38 20.88 11.63 -3.75
N ALA A 39 21.11 11.62 -5.07
CA ALA A 39 20.82 12.75 -5.95
C ALA A 39 19.32 12.93 -6.26
N GLN A 40 18.46 11.99 -5.86
CA GLN A 40 17.01 12.14 -5.95
C GLN A 40 16.35 11.59 -4.69
N ALA A 41 16.41 12.38 -3.60
CA ALA A 41 15.60 12.10 -2.42
C ALA A 41 14.12 12.00 -2.86
N PHE A 42 13.48 10.86 -2.59
CA PHE A 42 12.05 10.71 -2.86
C PHE A 42 11.28 11.78 -2.08
N ASP A 43 10.44 12.54 -2.79
CA ASP A 43 9.56 13.54 -2.20
C ASP A 43 8.14 12.93 -2.10
N PRO A 44 7.70 12.51 -0.91
CA PRO A 44 6.39 11.91 -0.74
C PRO A 44 5.27 12.90 -1.04
N ALA A 45 5.41 14.17 -0.67
CA ALA A 45 4.36 15.18 -0.85
C ALA A 45 4.12 15.41 -2.35
N ARG A 46 5.19 15.57 -3.12
CA ARG A 46 5.13 15.67 -4.58
C ARG A 46 4.52 14.42 -5.20
N TYR A 47 5.02 13.22 -4.83
CA TYR A 47 4.48 11.95 -5.32
C TYR A 47 2.97 11.83 -5.09
N GLY A 48 2.51 12.15 -3.87
CA GLY A 48 1.09 12.15 -3.54
C GLY A 48 0.29 13.08 -4.44
N SER A 49 0.72 14.35 -4.55
CA SER A 49 0.02 15.35 -5.35
C SER A 49 -0.08 14.99 -6.84
N GLU A 50 0.98 14.42 -7.41
CA GLU A 50 1.03 14.05 -8.83
C GLU A 50 0.28 12.73 -9.11
N THR A 51 0.14 11.85 -8.12
CA THR A 51 -0.36 10.47 -8.32
C THR A 51 -1.79 10.25 -7.83
N TYR A 52 -2.21 10.91 -6.75
CA TYR A 52 -3.48 10.61 -6.10
C TYR A 52 -4.69 10.85 -7.01
N GLN A 53 -4.92 12.10 -7.44
CA GLN A 53 -6.07 12.45 -8.27
C GLN A 53 -5.98 11.89 -9.69
N SER A 54 -4.79 11.89 -10.27
CA SER A 54 -4.58 11.55 -11.68
C SER A 54 -4.58 10.05 -11.96
N LYS A 55 -4.18 9.21 -10.99
CA LYS A 55 -3.99 7.76 -11.18
C LYS A 55 -4.71 6.91 -10.14
N VAL A 56 -4.55 7.20 -8.84
CA VAL A 56 -5.12 6.35 -7.78
C VAL A 56 -6.64 6.43 -7.75
N VAL A 57 -7.22 7.64 -7.74
CA VAL A 57 -8.68 7.81 -7.73
C VAL A 57 -9.35 7.10 -8.92
N PRO A 58 -8.90 7.28 -10.18
CA PRO A 58 -9.44 6.52 -11.32
C PRO A 58 -9.27 5.01 -11.18
N ALA A 59 -8.10 4.52 -10.75
CA ALA A 59 -7.85 3.08 -10.61
C ALA A 59 -8.77 2.45 -9.55
N ILE A 60 -8.95 3.10 -8.41
CA ILE A 60 -9.88 2.64 -7.37
C ILE A 60 -11.31 2.64 -7.91
N ARG A 61 -11.77 3.70 -8.59
CA ARG A 61 -13.13 3.73 -9.18
C ARG A 61 -13.35 2.62 -10.19
N GLN A 62 -12.38 2.38 -11.08
CA GLN A 62 -12.49 1.39 -12.14
C GLN A 62 -12.53 -0.05 -11.59
N ASN A 63 -11.78 -0.31 -10.53
CA ASN A 63 -11.65 -1.65 -9.94
C ASN A 63 -12.61 -1.87 -8.76
N ALA A 64 -13.48 -0.91 -8.44
CA ALA A 64 -14.33 -0.99 -7.27
C ALA A 64 -15.46 -2.01 -7.44
N THR A 65 -15.46 -3.03 -6.60
CA THR A 65 -16.53 -4.03 -6.54
C THR A 65 -17.56 -3.66 -5.47
N PRO A 66 -18.86 -3.87 -5.69
CA PRO A 66 -19.86 -3.69 -4.65
C PRO A 66 -19.51 -4.50 -3.39
N LEU A 67 -19.54 -3.85 -2.22
CA LEU A 67 -19.08 -4.44 -0.96
C LEU A 67 -19.79 -5.76 -0.61
N PRO A 68 -21.13 -5.92 -0.76
CA PRO A 68 -21.80 -7.19 -0.53
C PRO A 68 -21.37 -8.31 -1.49
N GLU A 69 -21.17 -7.99 -2.77
CA GLU A 69 -20.72 -8.96 -3.79
C GLU A 69 -19.32 -9.48 -3.42
N LEU A 70 -18.41 -8.56 -3.11
CA LEU A 70 -17.06 -8.91 -2.70
C LEU A 70 -17.07 -9.79 -1.44
N PHE A 71 -17.90 -9.47 -0.45
CA PHE A 71 -17.99 -10.25 0.79
C PHE A 71 -18.57 -11.66 0.59
N ALA A 72 -19.53 -11.82 -0.33
CA ALA A 72 -20.02 -13.13 -0.72
C ALA A 72 -18.90 -13.96 -1.37
N ALA A 73 -18.12 -13.36 -2.29
CA ALA A 73 -16.99 -14.03 -2.93
C ALA A 73 -15.88 -14.40 -1.92
N LEU A 74 -15.55 -13.50 -0.99
CA LEU A 74 -14.54 -13.74 0.05
C LEU A 74 -14.96 -14.87 1.02
N SER A 75 -16.26 -14.98 1.32
CA SER A 75 -16.80 -16.06 2.14
C SER A 75 -16.75 -17.42 1.43
N ALA A 76 -16.90 -17.43 0.10
CA ALA A 76 -16.87 -18.66 -0.69
C ALA A 76 -15.43 -19.17 -0.92
N ASP A 77 -14.54 -18.31 -1.41
CA ASP A 77 -13.12 -18.61 -1.59
C ASP A 77 -12.33 -17.29 -1.56
N LYS A 78 -11.69 -17.03 -0.41
CA LYS A 78 -10.85 -15.85 -0.18
C LYS A 78 -9.77 -15.68 -1.25
N GLU A 79 -9.15 -16.77 -1.68
CA GLU A 79 -8.00 -16.72 -2.56
C GLU A 79 -8.44 -16.50 -4.01
N ALA A 80 -9.52 -17.14 -4.45
CA ALA A 80 -10.13 -16.85 -5.75
C ALA A 80 -10.69 -15.42 -5.81
N ALA A 81 -11.38 -14.95 -4.77
CA ALA A 81 -11.88 -13.58 -4.69
C ALA A 81 -10.73 -12.56 -4.71
N GLY A 82 -9.65 -12.84 -3.98
CA GLY A 82 -8.42 -12.06 -4.00
C GLY A 82 -7.83 -11.90 -5.40
N ARG A 83 -7.66 -13.01 -6.14
CA ARG A 83 -7.14 -12.98 -7.52
C ARG A 83 -8.07 -12.24 -8.49
N ARG A 84 -9.39 -12.30 -8.28
CA ARG A 84 -10.38 -11.72 -9.19
C ARG A 84 -10.62 -10.24 -8.96
N TYR A 85 -10.70 -9.82 -7.71
CA TYR A 85 -11.18 -8.48 -7.33
C TYR A 85 -10.15 -7.63 -6.60
N GLY A 86 -9.02 -8.22 -6.20
CA GLY A 86 -8.05 -7.57 -5.33
C GLY A 86 -6.65 -7.56 -5.89
N HIS A 87 -5.79 -6.89 -5.13
CA HIS A 87 -4.37 -6.81 -5.35
C HIS A 87 -3.63 -7.19 -4.07
N ARG A 88 -2.54 -7.93 -4.19
CA ARG A 88 -1.60 -8.15 -3.10
C ARG A 88 -0.18 -8.12 -3.65
N GLU A 89 0.72 -7.59 -2.85
CA GLU A 89 2.14 -7.72 -3.11
C GLU A 89 2.72 -8.86 -2.27
N GLY A 90 3.38 -9.80 -2.92
CA GLY A 90 3.92 -11.01 -2.28
C GLY A 90 2.82 -11.84 -1.61
N THR A 91 3.06 -12.20 -0.34
CA THR A 91 2.17 -13.04 0.48
C THR A 91 1.35 -12.24 1.48
N GLY A 92 1.33 -10.91 1.36
CA GLY A 92 0.56 -10.04 2.22
C GLY A 92 -0.96 -10.21 2.05
N PRO A 93 -1.76 -9.62 2.96
CA PRO A 93 -3.21 -9.57 2.83
C PRO A 93 -3.67 -8.88 1.54
N TRP A 94 -4.78 -9.37 0.99
CA TRP A 94 -5.43 -8.78 -0.16
C TRP A 94 -5.96 -7.38 0.15
N SER A 95 -5.80 -6.47 -0.80
CA SER A 95 -6.39 -5.14 -0.80
C SER A 95 -7.39 -5.02 -1.93
N PHE A 96 -8.52 -4.37 -1.65
CA PHE A 96 -9.66 -4.30 -2.56
C PHE A 96 -10.13 -2.86 -2.70
N ALA A 97 -10.53 -2.50 -3.91
CA ALA A 97 -11.35 -1.33 -4.17
C ALA A 97 -12.83 -1.72 -4.05
N VAL A 98 -13.64 -0.87 -3.41
CA VAL A 98 -15.05 -1.14 -3.17
C VAL A 98 -15.93 0.08 -3.33
N THR A 99 -17.15 -0.17 -3.77
CA THR A 99 -18.29 0.75 -3.61
C THR A 99 -19.25 0.20 -2.57
N GLY A 100 -19.99 1.08 -1.91
CA GLY A 100 -21.04 0.65 -1.02
C GLY A 100 -21.99 1.78 -0.65
N GLU A 101 -23.09 1.38 -0.05
CA GLU A 101 -24.05 2.28 0.56
C GLU A 101 -24.29 1.86 2.01
N GLY A 102 -24.79 2.77 2.82
CA GLY A 102 -25.22 2.47 4.18
C GLY A 102 -25.66 3.70 4.93
N VAL A 103 -25.96 3.54 6.21
CA VAL A 103 -26.28 4.65 7.11
C VAL A 103 -25.04 5.02 7.89
N ALA A 104 -24.63 6.29 7.78
CA ALA A 104 -23.51 6.82 8.55
C ALA A 104 -23.88 6.88 10.04
N GLY A 105 -23.08 6.22 10.87
CA GLY A 105 -23.20 6.20 12.31
C GLY A 105 -22.43 7.34 12.97
N ARG A 106 -22.27 7.24 14.30
CA ARG A 106 -21.43 8.18 15.05
C ARG A 106 -19.96 7.97 14.68
N THR A 107 -19.22 9.07 14.60
CA THR A 107 -17.76 9.05 14.48
C THR A 107 -17.14 8.82 15.85
N THR A 108 -16.24 7.84 15.95
CA THR A 108 -15.47 7.51 17.16
C THR A 108 -13.99 7.54 16.82
N GLY A 109 -13.27 8.55 17.32
CA GLY A 109 -11.88 8.79 16.93
C GLY A 109 -11.77 9.12 15.44
N ASN A 110 -10.98 8.33 14.70
CA ASN A 110 -10.75 8.54 13.26
C ASN A 110 -11.73 7.77 12.36
N LEU A 111 -12.70 7.08 12.94
CA LEU A 111 -13.56 6.13 12.22
C LEU A 111 -15.03 6.53 12.33
N MET A 112 -15.74 6.49 11.21
CA MET A 112 -17.19 6.57 11.15
C MET A 112 -17.75 5.18 10.89
N LEU A 113 -18.56 4.66 11.81
CA LEU A 113 -19.24 3.38 11.62
C LEU A 113 -20.27 3.52 10.49
N VAL A 114 -20.41 2.51 9.64
CA VAL A 114 -21.47 2.45 8.63
C VAL A 114 -22.29 1.19 8.85
N THR A 115 -23.60 1.35 8.98
CA THR A 115 -24.55 0.24 9.14
C THR A 115 -25.40 0.07 7.88
N GLY A 116 -26.14 -1.04 7.77
CA GLY A 116 -27.01 -1.27 6.61
C GLY A 116 -26.25 -1.47 5.30
N THR A 117 -24.99 -1.90 5.36
CA THR A 117 -24.12 -2.13 4.19
C THR A 117 -24.42 -3.43 3.44
N GLY A 118 -25.44 -4.19 3.85
CA GLY A 118 -25.74 -5.52 3.30
C GLY A 118 -24.78 -6.62 3.76
N LEU A 119 -23.83 -6.32 4.65
CA LEU A 119 -22.92 -7.29 5.22
C LEU A 119 -23.52 -7.94 6.49
N PRO A 120 -23.03 -9.13 6.89
CA PRO A 120 -23.44 -9.76 8.14
C PRO A 120 -23.28 -8.81 9.33
N THR A 121 -24.21 -8.86 10.29
CA THR A 121 -24.20 -7.98 11.47
C THR A 121 -22.95 -8.13 12.35
N ALA A 122 -22.26 -9.28 12.23
CA ALA A 122 -20.99 -9.55 12.89
C ALA A 122 -19.79 -8.82 12.24
N THR A 123 -19.96 -8.28 11.03
CA THR A 123 -18.92 -7.53 10.32
C THR A 123 -19.09 -6.03 10.55
N ARG A 124 -18.10 -5.43 11.21
CA ARG A 124 -18.04 -3.99 11.46
C ARG A 124 -17.44 -3.28 10.25
N VAL A 125 -18.23 -2.43 9.59
CA VAL A 125 -17.77 -1.57 8.50
C VAL A 125 -17.53 -0.15 9.02
N SER A 126 -16.38 0.44 8.71
CA SER A 126 -16.05 1.80 9.11
C SER A 126 -15.28 2.53 8.02
N LEU A 127 -15.54 3.83 7.86
CA LEU A 127 -14.80 4.73 6.99
C LEU A 127 -13.78 5.52 7.82
N GLN A 128 -12.54 5.65 7.32
CA GLN A 128 -11.54 6.53 7.92
C GLN A 128 -11.86 7.98 7.56
N VAL A 129 -12.34 8.75 8.53
CA VAL A 129 -12.77 10.15 8.38
C VAL A 129 -12.05 11.09 9.36
N GLY A 130 -11.03 10.59 10.06
CA GLY A 130 -10.27 11.36 11.04
C GLY A 130 -9.13 12.19 10.46
N PRO A 131 -8.49 13.02 11.30
CA PRO A 131 -7.32 13.82 10.92
C PRO A 131 -6.10 12.96 10.53
N ALA A 132 -6.04 11.71 10.98
CA ALA A 132 -5.01 10.75 10.61
C ALA A 132 -5.64 9.50 9.96
N ILE A 133 -5.16 9.19 8.75
CA ILE A 133 -5.59 8.06 7.94
C ILE A 133 -4.46 7.03 7.93
N ASN A 134 -4.76 5.83 8.38
CA ASN A 134 -3.77 4.79 8.61
C ASN A 134 -3.77 3.73 7.50
N GLY A 135 -2.63 3.05 7.38
CA GLY A 135 -2.45 1.90 6.49
C GLY A 135 -2.16 2.26 5.05
N THR A 136 -2.15 1.24 4.19
CA THR A 136 -1.63 1.30 2.82
C THR A 136 -2.70 0.98 1.77
N ALA A 137 -3.97 0.93 2.17
CA ALA A 137 -5.06 0.38 1.35
C ALA A 137 -5.18 1.03 -0.03
N LEU A 138 -5.07 2.37 -0.13
CA LEU A 138 -5.13 3.08 -1.41
C LEU A 138 -3.98 2.70 -2.35
N ARG A 139 -2.76 2.64 -1.81
CA ARG A 139 -1.56 2.27 -2.56
C ARG A 139 -1.69 0.83 -3.09
N ASP A 140 -2.06 -0.07 -2.19
CA ASP A 140 -2.07 -1.51 -2.45
C ASP A 140 -3.24 -1.91 -3.37
N ALA A 141 -4.41 -1.30 -3.20
CA ALA A 141 -5.59 -1.56 -4.05
C ALA A 141 -5.53 -0.86 -5.42
N ALA A 142 -4.64 0.13 -5.62
CA ALA A 142 -4.46 0.76 -6.92
C ALA A 142 -3.86 -0.20 -7.97
N GLY A 143 -3.19 -1.26 -7.54
CA GLY A 143 -2.72 -2.36 -8.40
C GLY A 143 -1.50 -2.05 -9.28
N PHE A 144 -1.21 -0.78 -9.57
CA PHE A 144 -0.06 -0.37 -10.38
C PHE A 144 1.15 0.10 -9.55
N ILE A 145 0.99 0.35 -8.25
CA ILE A 145 2.08 0.81 -7.37
C ILE A 145 2.72 -0.41 -6.73
N THR A 146 4.00 -0.64 -7.03
CA THR A 146 4.74 -1.81 -6.53
C THR A 146 6.03 -1.36 -5.85
N PHE A 147 6.54 -2.18 -4.93
CA PHE A 147 7.78 -1.92 -4.21
C PHE A 147 8.97 -1.66 -5.13
N GLY A 148 9.03 -2.34 -6.29
CA GLY A 148 10.10 -2.16 -7.28
C GLY A 148 10.22 -0.76 -7.88
N GLN A 149 9.24 0.12 -7.64
CA GLN A 149 9.28 1.54 -8.03
C GLN A 149 10.00 2.42 -7.00
N PHE A 150 10.37 1.87 -5.84
CA PHE A 150 10.93 2.60 -4.71
C PHE A 150 12.28 1.99 -4.31
N LEU A 151 13.17 2.82 -3.74
CA LEU A 151 14.51 2.37 -3.36
C LEU A 151 14.50 1.50 -2.10
N ASN A 152 13.54 1.71 -1.21
CA ASN A 152 13.49 1.03 0.08
C ASN A 152 12.07 1.05 0.69
N GLN A 153 11.90 0.34 1.81
CA GLN A 153 10.62 0.21 2.50
C GLN A 153 10.11 1.53 3.07
N VAL A 154 11.01 2.45 3.43
CA VAL A 154 10.65 3.78 3.96
C VAL A 154 9.97 4.59 2.87
N GLN A 155 10.59 4.72 1.68
CA GLN A 155 9.98 5.42 0.55
C GLN A 155 8.64 4.81 0.14
N TYR A 156 8.56 3.48 0.14
CA TYR A 156 7.32 2.79 -0.20
C TYR A 156 6.19 3.06 0.81
N ALA A 157 6.52 3.09 2.11
CA ALA A 157 5.58 3.46 3.16
C ALA A 157 5.19 4.96 3.09
N ASP A 158 6.16 5.83 2.82
CA ASP A 158 5.93 7.27 2.66
C ASP A 158 5.01 7.57 1.48
N ALA A 159 5.12 6.81 0.39
CA ALA A 159 4.18 6.89 -0.74
C ALA A 159 2.73 6.59 -0.31
N ALA A 160 2.52 5.57 0.51
CA ALA A 160 1.18 5.28 1.04
C ALA A 160 0.67 6.41 1.95
N THR A 161 1.51 6.92 2.85
CA THR A 161 1.17 8.03 3.74
C THR A 161 0.83 9.30 2.93
N ALA A 162 1.58 9.58 1.87
CA ALA A 162 1.32 10.72 0.99
C ALA A 162 -0.04 10.61 0.29
N LEU A 163 -0.41 9.43 -0.22
CA LEU A 163 -1.72 9.19 -0.82
C LEU A 163 -2.85 9.36 0.19
N ASN A 164 -2.67 8.86 1.42
CA ASN A 164 -3.63 9.05 2.51
C ASN A 164 -3.81 10.54 2.88
N ASN A 165 -2.73 11.32 2.87
CA ASN A 165 -2.77 12.76 3.12
C ASN A 165 -3.52 13.52 2.01
N GLN A 166 -3.32 13.14 0.74
CA GLN A 166 -4.06 13.70 -0.39
C GLN A 166 -5.54 13.34 -0.35
N MET A 167 -5.86 12.09 0.02
CA MET A 167 -7.24 11.69 0.28
C MET A 167 -7.87 12.56 1.34
N ARG A 168 -7.22 12.72 2.50
CA ARG A 168 -7.75 13.55 3.59
C ARG A 168 -8.03 14.98 3.12
N GLY A 169 -7.08 15.59 2.40
CA GLY A 169 -7.23 16.96 1.89
C GLY A 169 -8.30 17.11 0.80
N SER A 170 -8.62 16.05 0.05
CA SER A 170 -9.60 16.12 -1.05
C SER A 170 -11.01 15.68 -0.64
N VAL A 171 -11.12 14.68 0.22
CA VAL A 171 -12.41 14.10 0.65
C VAL A 171 -12.92 14.73 1.93
N LEU A 172 -12.01 15.06 2.87
CA LEU A 172 -12.39 15.48 4.23
C LEU A 172 -12.22 16.98 4.48
N ALA A 173 -11.71 17.77 3.53
CA ALA A 173 -11.56 19.22 3.71
C ALA A 173 -12.90 19.92 3.90
N ASP A 174 -13.89 19.58 3.06
CA ASP A 174 -15.22 20.20 3.10
C ASP A 174 -16.28 19.29 3.74
N LEU A 175 -15.93 18.04 4.03
CA LEU A 175 -16.82 17.08 4.64
C LEU A 175 -16.74 17.20 6.17
N LYS A 176 -17.87 17.48 6.80
CA LYS A 176 -18.05 17.33 8.25
C LYS A 176 -18.67 15.97 8.53
N PRO A 177 -17.91 14.95 9.00
CA PRO A 177 -18.46 13.61 9.19
C PRO A 177 -19.62 13.57 10.19
N ALA A 178 -19.63 14.50 11.16
CA ALA A 178 -20.73 14.66 12.11
C ALA A 178 -22.07 14.98 11.42
N ASP A 179 -22.05 15.70 10.30
CA ASP A 179 -23.25 16.11 9.55
C ASP A 179 -23.84 14.96 8.73
N LEU A 180 -23.11 13.83 8.61
CA LEU A 180 -23.60 12.62 7.94
C LEU A 180 -24.27 11.66 8.91
N ALA A 181 -24.11 11.83 10.22
CA ALA A 181 -24.66 10.89 11.19
C ALA A 181 -26.18 10.74 11.03
N GLY A 182 -26.65 9.51 10.91
CA GLY A 182 -28.04 9.14 10.64
C GLY A 182 -28.46 9.21 9.18
N GLN A 183 -27.62 9.73 8.28
CA GLN A 183 -27.94 9.86 6.85
C GLN A 183 -27.53 8.63 6.06
N LYS A 184 -28.27 8.36 4.97
CA LYS A 184 -27.87 7.38 3.97
C LYS A 184 -26.73 7.98 3.13
N ILE A 185 -25.63 7.25 3.06
CA ILE A 185 -24.43 7.65 2.32
C ILE A 185 -24.07 6.60 1.26
N THR A 186 -23.42 7.06 0.20
CA THR A 186 -22.68 6.23 -0.74
C THR A 186 -21.19 6.50 -0.53
N PHE A 187 -20.36 5.48 -0.74
CA PHE A 187 -18.92 5.65 -0.63
C PHE A 187 -18.19 4.77 -1.65
N THR A 188 -17.02 5.27 -2.08
CA THR A 188 -16.04 4.49 -2.83
C THR A 188 -14.71 4.59 -2.12
N GLY A 189 -13.98 3.49 -2.02
CA GLY A 189 -12.69 3.49 -1.32
C GLY A 189 -11.93 2.19 -1.46
N ALA A 190 -10.87 2.07 -0.67
CA ALA A 190 -10.07 0.86 -0.60
C ALA A 190 -9.98 0.35 0.83
N PHE A 191 -9.84 -0.96 0.99
CA PHE A 191 -9.53 -1.57 2.28
C PHE A 191 -8.61 -2.77 2.13
N ARG A 192 -7.94 -3.11 3.23
CA ARG A 192 -7.10 -4.32 3.32
C ARG A 192 -7.85 -5.39 4.11
N PHE A 193 -8.02 -6.57 3.53
CA PHE A 193 -8.74 -7.67 4.14
C PHE A 193 -7.87 -8.44 5.14
N VAL A 194 -7.92 -8.02 6.40
CA VAL A 194 -7.21 -8.67 7.51
C VAL A 194 -8.07 -9.74 8.16
N THR A 195 -9.32 -9.39 8.50
CA THR A 195 -10.30 -10.30 9.10
C THR A 195 -11.68 -10.08 8.46
N PRO A 196 -12.55 -11.09 8.44
CA PRO A 196 -13.92 -10.94 7.92
C PRO A 196 -14.82 -10.11 8.85
N SER A 197 -14.43 -9.89 10.10
CA SER A 197 -15.23 -9.19 11.11
C SER A 197 -14.99 -7.68 11.15
N VAL A 198 -13.91 -7.18 10.56
CA VAL A 198 -13.56 -5.75 10.60
C VAL A 198 -13.13 -5.27 9.22
N VAL A 199 -13.87 -4.29 8.70
CA VAL A 199 -13.65 -3.64 7.41
C VAL A 199 -13.43 -2.15 7.66
N THR A 200 -12.18 -1.71 7.51
CA THR A 200 -11.81 -0.30 7.61
C THR A 200 -11.47 0.23 6.24
N ILE A 201 -12.34 1.04 5.68
CA ILE A 201 -12.23 1.60 4.34
C ILE A 201 -11.58 2.97 4.41
N THR A 202 -10.60 3.19 3.55
CA THR A 202 -10.03 4.50 3.23
C THR A 202 -10.81 5.07 2.02
N PRO A 203 -11.73 6.00 2.24
CA PRO A 203 -12.64 6.49 1.19
C PRO A 203 -11.90 7.42 0.22
N ILE A 204 -12.14 7.28 -1.07
CA ILE A 204 -11.76 8.31 -2.08
C ILE A 204 -12.92 9.25 -2.39
N GLU A 205 -14.13 8.88 -1.96
CA GLU A 205 -15.37 9.63 -2.19
C GLU A 205 -16.42 9.21 -1.15
N ILE A 206 -17.15 10.19 -0.61
CA ILE A 206 -18.31 9.99 0.24
C ILE A 206 -19.41 10.94 -0.25
N GLY A 207 -20.55 10.40 -0.65
CA GLY A 207 -21.72 11.14 -1.08
C GLY A 207 -22.92 10.89 -0.18
N ARG A 208 -23.90 11.79 -0.21
CA ARG A 208 -25.24 11.50 0.32
C ARG A 208 -25.99 10.67 -0.71
N ALA A 209 -26.62 9.59 -0.29
CA ALA A 209 -27.55 8.87 -1.15
C ALA A 209 -28.83 9.71 -1.27
N GLN A 210 -29.34 9.87 -2.48
CA GLN A 210 -30.67 10.46 -2.73
C GLN A 210 -31.78 9.49 -2.31
#